data_AF-A0A1G9WGH4-F1
#
_entry.id   AF-A0A1G9WGH4-F1
#
_cell.length_a   1.000
_cell.length_b   1.000
_cell.length_c   1.000
_cell.angle_alpha   90.00
_cell.angle_beta   90.00
_cell.angle_gamma   90.00
#
_symmetry.space_group_name_H-M   'P 1'
#
loop_
_entity.id
_entity.type
_entity.pdbx_description
1 polymer ?
#
loop_
_entity_poly.entity_id
_entity_poly.type
_entity_poly.pdbx_seq_one_letter_code
_entity_poly.pdbx_strand_id
1 'polypeptide(L)'
;MSVSYIDEIAGDCLAARARLIARAITGLYDGALDPHDVTIAQVDLLAALGKVGPCPPTRLGEVLQLERSTVSRNLSLLVKRGWVEILSSDAKGIREIALTRAGQAKIESVMPAWRQAQQQAAQMLGAAGVRAVRKIAGGMGL
;
A
#
# COMPACT_ATOMS: atom_id res chain seq x y z
N MET A 1 26.46 14.53 32.23
CA MET A 1 25.77 15.43 31.27
C MET A 1 24.37 14.88 31.11
N SER A 2 23.35 15.61 31.55
CA SER A 2 21.96 15.20 31.34
C SER A 2 21.66 15.34 29.85
N VAL A 3 21.41 14.23 29.16
CA VAL A 3 20.88 14.26 27.80
C VAL A 3 19.54 14.98 27.84
N SER A 4 19.34 15.97 26.97
CA SER A 4 18.05 16.64 26.82
C SER A 4 17.04 15.62 26.27
N TYR A 5 15.84 15.55 26.84
CA TYR A 5 14.78 14.69 26.30
C TYR A 5 14.49 14.97 24.83
N ILE A 6 14.73 16.21 24.37
CA ILE A 6 14.61 16.58 22.95
C ILE A 6 15.64 15.85 22.10
N ASP A 7 16.90 15.80 22.55
CA ASP A 7 17.99 15.16 21.80
C ASP A 7 17.83 13.64 21.77
N GLU A 8 17.36 13.05 22.87
CA GLU A 8 17.03 11.62 22.93
C GLU A 8 15.92 11.26 21.93
N ILE A 9 14.83 12.04 21.90
CA ILE A 9 13.75 11.84 20.93
C ILE A 9 14.25 12.05 19.49
N ALA A 10 15.04 13.09 19.23
CA ALA A 10 15.53 13.41 17.90
C ALA A 10 16.54 12.37 17.38
N GLY A 11 17.35 11.79 18.26
CA GLY A 11 18.32 10.75 17.95
C GLY A 11 17.65 9.40 17.65
N ASP A 12 16.83 8.93 18.60
CA ASP A 12 16.51 7.50 18.74
C ASP A 12 15.03 7.14 18.51
N CYS A 13 14.16 8.11 18.18
CA CYS A 13 12.73 7.83 17.97
C CYS A 13 12.48 6.91 16.76
N LEU A 14 12.27 5.62 17.04
CA LEU A 14 11.97 4.60 16.03
C LEU A 14 10.72 4.94 15.21
N ALA A 15 9.69 5.53 15.82
CA ALA A 15 8.48 5.95 15.10
C ALA A 15 8.78 7.05 14.05
N ALA A 16 9.67 7.99 14.36
CA ALA A 16 10.10 9.01 13.42
C ALA A 16 10.90 8.40 12.26
N ARG A 17 11.85 7.50 12.56
CA ARG A 17 12.65 6.79 11.55
C ARG A 17 11.78 5.91 10.65
N ALA A 18 10.85 5.14 11.21
CA ALA A 18 9.92 4.32 10.45
C ALA A 18 9.06 5.16 9.49
N ARG A 19 8.52 6.30 9.96
CA ARG A 19 7.74 7.21 9.09
C ARG A 19 8.59 7.85 7.99
N LEU A 20 9.85 8.21 8.27
CA LEU A 20 10.77 8.74 7.26
C LEU A 20 11.05 7.70 6.17
N ILE A 21 11.38 6.48 6.59
CA ILE A 21 11.62 5.37 5.66
C ILE A 21 10.36 5.06 4.84
N ALA A 22 9.20 4.97 5.49
CA ALA A 22 7.92 4.73 4.81
C ALA A 22 7.66 5.78 3.74
N ARG A 23 7.76 7.09 4.07
CA ARG A 23 7.57 8.17 3.08
C ARG A 23 8.57 8.11 1.93
N ALA A 24 9.84 7.83 2.21
CA ALA A 24 10.87 7.72 1.18
C ALA A 24 10.58 6.55 0.22
N ILE A 25 10.24 5.37 0.76
CA ILE A 25 9.88 4.20 -0.04
C ILE A 25 8.63 4.49 -0.87
N THR A 26 7.55 4.97 -0.24
CA THR A 26 6.31 5.33 -0.93
C THR A 26 6.55 6.34 -2.05
N GLY A 27 7.37 7.36 -1.81
CA GLY A 27 7.72 8.36 -2.83
C GLY A 27 8.44 7.77 -4.05
N LEU A 28 9.27 6.74 -3.89
CA LEU A 28 9.89 6.04 -5.03
C LEU A 28 8.86 5.34 -5.90
N TYR A 29 7.87 4.68 -5.29
CA TYR A 29 6.81 4.02 -6.04
C TYR A 29 5.84 5.04 -6.66
N ASP A 30 5.35 6.00 -5.89
CA ASP A 30 4.41 7.00 -6.40
C ASP A 30 5.04 7.83 -7.53
N GLY A 31 6.33 8.20 -7.41
CA GLY A 31 7.05 8.89 -8.48
C GLY A 31 7.20 8.06 -9.76
N ALA A 32 7.41 6.74 -9.65
CA ALA A 32 7.47 5.85 -10.81
C ALA A 32 6.10 5.58 -11.43
N LEU A 33 5.03 5.60 -10.61
CA LEU A 33 3.67 5.28 -11.02
C LEU A 33 2.87 6.50 -11.50
N ASP A 34 3.35 7.72 -11.23
CA ASP A 34 2.72 8.99 -11.65
C ASP A 34 2.34 9.03 -13.14
N PRO A 35 3.20 8.62 -14.11
CA PRO A 35 2.84 8.58 -15.53
C PRO A 35 1.71 7.60 -15.89
N HIS A 36 1.34 6.72 -14.96
CA HIS A 36 0.28 5.72 -15.11
C HIS A 36 -1.02 6.10 -14.39
N ASP A 37 -1.07 7.32 -13.84
CA ASP A 37 -2.17 7.89 -13.06
C ASP A 37 -2.57 7.05 -11.85
N VAL A 38 -1.65 6.33 -11.22
CA VAL A 38 -1.95 5.43 -10.09
C VAL A 38 -0.93 5.61 -8.96
N THR A 39 -1.35 5.39 -7.72
CA THR A 39 -0.46 5.40 -6.55
C THR A 39 -0.12 3.99 -6.10
N ILE A 40 0.94 3.82 -5.30
CA ILE A 40 1.30 2.51 -4.74
C ILE A 40 0.18 1.95 -3.87
N ALA A 41 -0.50 2.79 -3.09
CA ALA A 41 -1.63 2.36 -2.26
C ALA A 41 -2.80 1.80 -3.10
N GLN A 42 -3.04 2.37 -4.28
CA GLN A 42 -4.04 1.85 -5.22
C GLN A 42 -3.57 0.52 -5.84
N VAL A 43 -2.30 0.41 -6.22
CA VAL A 43 -1.71 -0.85 -6.72
C VAL A 43 -1.80 -1.95 -5.66
N ASP A 44 -1.47 -1.67 -4.41
CA ASP A 44 -1.54 -2.62 -3.29
C ASP A 44 -2.97 -3.12 -3.05
N LEU A 45 -3.97 -2.23 -3.14
CA LEU A 45 -5.38 -2.60 -3.05
C LEU A 45 -5.83 -3.50 -4.20
N LEU A 46 -5.45 -3.18 -5.44
CA LEU A 46 -5.78 -4.01 -6.61
C LEU A 46 -5.11 -5.38 -6.50
N ALA A 47 -3.83 -5.42 -6.10
CA ALA A 47 -3.09 -6.68 -5.92
C ALA A 47 -3.66 -7.53 -4.77
N ALA A 48 -4.02 -6.91 -3.64
CA ALA A 48 -4.66 -7.59 -2.53
C ALA A 48 -6.02 -8.17 -2.93
N LEU A 49 -6.85 -7.39 -3.64
CA LEU A 49 -8.14 -7.87 -4.12
C LEU A 49 -7.98 -8.99 -5.17
N GLY A 50 -7.01 -8.89 -6.06
CA GLY A 50 -6.69 -9.95 -7.02
C GLY A 50 -6.23 -11.26 -6.34
N LYS A 51 -5.52 -11.16 -5.21
CA LYS A 51 -5.05 -12.31 -4.43
C LYS A 51 -6.14 -12.93 -3.55
N VAL A 52 -6.95 -12.11 -2.91
CA VAL A 52 -8.02 -12.54 -1.98
C VAL A 52 -9.26 -13.03 -2.76
N GLY A 53 -9.49 -12.49 -3.95
CA GLY A 53 -10.74 -12.68 -4.69
C GLY A 53 -11.85 -11.75 -4.18
N PRO A 54 -13.08 -11.92 -4.70
CA PRO A 54 -14.23 -11.13 -4.27
C PRO A 54 -14.41 -11.18 -2.75
N CYS A 55 -14.49 -10.00 -2.11
CA CYS A 55 -14.59 -9.92 -0.66
C CYS A 55 -15.22 -8.60 -0.19
N PRO A 56 -15.62 -8.50 1.09
CA PRO A 56 -16.06 -7.23 1.66
C PRO A 56 -14.90 -6.21 1.77
N PRO A 57 -15.16 -4.89 1.66
CA PRO A 57 -14.15 -3.86 1.88
C PRO A 57 -13.41 -3.96 3.21
N THR A 58 -14.07 -4.42 4.27
CA THR A 58 -13.44 -4.62 5.58
C THR A 58 -12.32 -5.65 5.54
N ARG A 59 -12.45 -6.68 4.70
CA ARG A 59 -11.42 -7.70 4.55
C ARG A 59 -10.15 -7.14 3.92
N LEU A 60 -10.26 -6.22 2.96
CA LEU A 60 -9.09 -5.52 2.43
C LEU A 60 -8.40 -4.65 3.49
N GLY A 61 -9.18 -3.99 4.35
CA GLY A 61 -8.65 -3.22 5.48
C GLY A 61 -7.84 -4.09 6.44
N GLU A 62 -8.34 -5.28 6.77
CA GLU A 62 -7.63 -6.25 7.60
C GLU A 62 -6.33 -6.75 6.96
N VAL A 63 -6.37 -7.10 5.66
CA VAL A 63 -5.20 -7.62 4.94
C VAL A 63 -4.10 -6.58 4.81
N LEU A 64 -4.46 -5.32 4.55
CA LEU A 64 -3.51 -4.23 4.34
C LEU A 64 -3.21 -3.43 5.62
N GLN A 65 -3.80 -3.80 6.75
CA GLN A 65 -3.72 -3.03 8.01
C GLN A 65 -4.11 -1.55 7.81
N LEU A 66 -5.18 -1.32 7.05
CA LEU A 66 -5.68 0.02 6.69
C LEU A 66 -6.96 0.37 7.44
N GLU A 67 -7.00 1.60 7.92
CA GLU A 67 -8.21 2.21 8.46
C GLU A 67 -9.35 2.23 7.45
N ARG A 68 -10.58 2.07 7.94
CA ARG A 68 -11.80 1.99 7.12
C ARG A 68 -11.96 3.17 6.17
N SER A 69 -11.63 4.39 6.62
CA SER A 69 -11.72 5.60 5.80
C SER A 69 -10.74 5.60 4.62
N THR A 70 -9.54 5.05 4.81
CA THR A 70 -8.51 4.89 3.77
C THR A 70 -8.96 3.89 2.71
N VAL A 71 -9.53 2.77 3.14
CA VAL A 71 -10.07 1.75 2.23
C VAL A 71 -11.23 2.34 1.42
N SER A 72 -12.23 2.95 2.09
CA SER A 72 -13.40 3.52 1.42
C SER A 72 -13.02 4.60 0.40
N ARG A 73 -12.11 5.53 0.75
CA ARG A 73 -11.68 6.59 -0.17
C ARG A 73 -11.01 6.01 -1.42
N ASN A 74 -10.12 5.04 -1.26
CA ASN A 74 -9.46 4.42 -2.41
C ASN A 74 -10.44 3.61 -3.24
N LEU A 75 -11.31 2.79 -2.63
CA LEU A 75 -12.29 1.99 -3.35
C LEU A 75 -13.22 2.86 -4.20
N SER A 76 -13.70 3.99 -3.69
CA SER A 76 -14.52 4.93 -4.48
C SER A 76 -13.81 5.40 -5.75
N LEU A 77 -12.50 5.67 -5.68
CA LEU A 77 -11.70 6.06 -6.85
C LEU A 77 -11.50 4.89 -7.82
N LEU A 78 -11.21 3.70 -7.31
CA LEU A 78 -10.99 2.50 -8.11
C LEU A 78 -12.26 2.05 -8.84
N VAL A 79 -13.41 2.15 -8.17
CA VAL A 79 -14.74 1.89 -8.77
C VAL A 79 -15.05 2.92 -9.84
N LYS A 80 -14.83 4.21 -9.57
CA LYS A 80 -15.02 5.27 -10.58
C LYS A 80 -14.16 5.06 -11.84
N ARG A 81 -12.97 4.48 -11.67
CA ARG A 81 -12.05 4.14 -12.76
C ARG A 81 -12.36 2.80 -13.44
N GLY A 82 -13.33 2.05 -12.94
CA GLY A 82 -13.71 0.73 -13.46
C GLY A 82 -12.68 -0.36 -13.18
N TRP A 83 -11.73 -0.16 -12.26
CA TRP A 83 -10.71 -1.15 -11.89
C TRP A 83 -11.22 -2.13 -10.82
N VAL A 84 -12.23 -1.71 -10.06
CA VAL A 84 -12.95 -2.51 -9.08
C VAL A 84 -14.45 -2.39 -9.38
N GLU A 85 -15.20 -3.46 -9.18
CA GLU A 85 -16.66 -3.44 -9.27
C GLU A 85 -17.30 -3.76 -7.92
N ILE A 86 -18.52 -3.26 -7.72
CA ILE A 86 -19.34 -3.59 -6.55
C ILE A 86 -20.27 -4.73 -7.00
N LEU A 87 -20.06 -5.92 -6.44
CA LEU A 87 -20.90 -7.09 -6.75
C LEU A 87 -22.22 -7.05 -5.98
N SER A 88 -22.20 -6.55 -4.75
CA SER A 88 -23.40 -6.40 -3.93
C SER A 88 -23.30 -5.27 -2.90
N SER A 89 -24.45 -4.66 -2.60
CA SER A 89 -24.60 -3.64 -1.57
C SER A 89 -25.98 -3.76 -0.89
N ASP A 90 -26.07 -3.28 0.35
CA ASP A 90 -27.31 -3.19 1.12
C ASP A 90 -27.42 -1.81 1.81
N ALA A 91 -28.45 -1.64 2.66
CA ALA A 91 -28.65 -0.41 3.44
C ALA A 91 -27.48 -0.07 4.39
N LYS A 92 -26.59 -1.03 4.69
CA LYS A 92 -25.40 -0.86 5.54
C LYS A 92 -24.13 -0.60 4.71
N GLY A 93 -24.21 -0.64 3.38
CA GLY A 93 -23.15 -0.28 2.44
C GLY A 93 -22.72 -1.43 1.53
N ILE A 94 -21.50 -1.35 1.02
CA ILE A 94 -20.94 -2.35 0.11
C ILE A 94 -20.66 -3.65 0.88
N ARG A 95 -21.21 -4.75 0.37
CA ARG A 95 -21.06 -6.09 0.93
C ARG A 95 -19.93 -6.86 0.26
N GLU A 96 -19.77 -6.68 -1.04
CA GLU A 96 -18.78 -7.40 -1.82
C GLU A 96 -18.26 -6.57 -3.00
N ILE A 97 -16.95 -6.61 -3.20
CA ILE A 97 -16.24 -5.99 -4.32
C ILE A 97 -15.37 -7.02 -5.02
N ALA A 98 -15.08 -6.81 -6.29
CA ALA A 98 -14.18 -7.65 -7.07
C ALA A 98 -13.25 -6.84 -7.97
N LEU A 99 -12.09 -7.42 -8.27
CA LEU A 99 -11.15 -6.88 -9.25
C LEU A 99 -11.72 -7.12 -10.65
N THR A 100 -11.82 -6.07 -11.46
CA THR A 100 -12.29 -6.21 -12.85
C THR A 100 -11.16 -6.63 -13.78
N ARG A 101 -11.50 -7.02 -15.01
CA ARG A 101 -10.50 -7.24 -16.07
C ARG A 101 -9.68 -5.97 -16.37
N ALA A 102 -10.30 -4.79 -16.29
CA ALA A 102 -9.59 -3.52 -16.47
C ALA A 102 -8.63 -3.23 -15.31
N GLY A 103 -9.00 -3.62 -14.07
CA GLY A 103 -8.10 -3.54 -12.91
C GLY A 103 -6.89 -4.46 -13.05
N GLN A 104 -7.11 -5.69 -13.51
CA GLN A 104 -6.03 -6.64 -13.81
C GLN A 104 -5.09 -6.09 -14.89
N ALA A 105 -5.64 -5.58 -16.00
CA ALA A 105 -4.85 -4.96 -17.07
C ALA A 105 -4.08 -3.71 -16.58
N LYS A 106 -4.66 -2.94 -15.65
CA LYS A 106 -3.97 -1.80 -15.03
C LYS A 106 -2.76 -2.28 -14.22
N ILE A 107 -2.86 -3.33 -13.40
CA ILE A 107 -1.71 -3.91 -12.69
C ILE A 107 -0.62 -4.29 -13.70
N GLU A 108 -0.97 -5.04 -14.75
CA GLU A 108 -0.02 -5.49 -15.78
C GLU A 108 0.70 -4.31 -16.44
N SER A 109 -0.03 -3.23 -16.74
CA SER A 109 0.52 -2.04 -17.39
C SER A 109 1.56 -1.30 -16.56
N VAL A 110 1.50 -1.39 -15.22
CA VAL A 110 2.41 -0.66 -14.32
C VAL A 110 3.56 -1.51 -13.80
N MET A 111 3.57 -2.82 -14.10
CA MET A 111 4.61 -3.73 -13.62
C MET A 111 6.04 -3.30 -13.96
N PRO A 112 6.36 -2.75 -15.15
CA PRO A 112 7.71 -2.27 -15.44
C PRO A 112 8.14 -1.12 -14.50
N ALA A 113 7.29 -0.10 -14.33
CA ALA A 113 7.56 1.04 -13.45
C ALA A 113 7.63 0.61 -11.98
N TRP A 114 6.71 -0.27 -11.54
CA TRP A 114 6.74 -0.84 -10.20
C TRP A 114 8.03 -1.61 -9.93
N ARG A 115 8.52 -2.42 -10.88
CA ARG A 115 9.79 -3.15 -10.74
C ARG A 115 10.98 -2.22 -10.64
N GLN A 116 10.98 -1.11 -11.38
CA GLN A 116 12.01 -0.09 -11.27
C GLN A 116 12.03 0.54 -9.86
N ALA A 117 10.86 0.97 -9.36
CA ALA A 117 10.74 1.49 -8.00
C ALA A 117 11.14 0.46 -6.94
N GLN A 118 10.76 -0.81 -7.13
CA GLN A 118 11.13 -1.92 -6.26
C GLN A 118 12.65 -2.12 -6.20
N GLN A 119 13.36 -1.96 -7.32
CA GLN A 119 14.82 -2.00 -7.37
C GLN A 119 15.45 -0.79 -6.66
N GLN A 120 14.94 0.42 -6.91
CA GLN A 120 15.43 1.64 -6.25
C GLN A 120 15.22 1.58 -4.72
N ALA A 121 14.05 1.13 -4.26
CA ALA A 121 13.77 0.95 -2.84
C ALA A 121 14.68 -0.12 -2.22
N ALA A 122 14.94 -1.22 -2.92
CA ALA A 122 15.86 -2.25 -2.46
C ALA A 122 17.31 -1.76 -2.38
N GLN A 123 17.75 -0.93 -3.34
CA GLN A 123 19.07 -0.29 -3.30
C GLN A 123 19.19 0.68 -2.12
N MET A 124 18.17 1.53 -1.90
CA MET A 124 18.14 2.47 -0.78
C MET A 124 18.20 1.78 0.58
N LEU A 125 17.47 0.67 0.74
CA LEU A 125 17.44 -0.10 2.00
C LEU A 125 18.68 -1.00 2.19
N GLY A 126 19.35 -1.36 1.10
CA GLY A 126 20.35 -2.41 1.08
C GLY A 126 19.79 -3.79 1.44
N ALA A 127 20.61 -4.83 1.27
CA ALA A 127 20.17 -6.21 1.46
C ALA A 127 19.71 -6.50 2.92
N ALA A 128 20.36 -5.88 3.91
CA ALA A 128 19.98 -6.04 5.32
C ALA A 128 18.62 -5.38 5.61
N GLY A 129 18.39 -4.15 5.13
CA GLY A 129 17.13 -3.44 5.30
C GLY A 129 15.96 -4.18 4.63
N VAL A 130 16.15 -4.65 3.39
CA VAL A 130 15.13 -5.45 2.69
C VAL A 130 14.75 -6.71 3.48
N ARG A 131 15.75 -7.44 4.01
CA ARG A 131 15.48 -8.62 4.85
C ARG A 131 14.75 -8.26 6.13
N ALA A 132 15.14 -7.17 6.80
CA ALA A 132 14.52 -6.71 8.03
C ALA A 132 13.05 -6.34 7.81
N VAL A 133 12.75 -5.54 6.78
CA VAL A 133 11.38 -5.14 6.44
C VAL A 133 10.51 -6.35 6.14
N ARG A 134 10.97 -7.29 5.30
CA ARG A 134 10.22 -8.52 5.00
C ARG A 134 9.97 -9.38 6.23
N LYS A 135 10.99 -9.57 7.08
CA LYS A 135 10.86 -10.36 8.30
C LYS A 135 9.88 -9.74 9.29
N ILE A 136 9.97 -8.42 9.49
CA ILE A 136 9.12 -7.69 10.45
C ILE A 136 7.67 -7.66 9.93
N ALA A 137 7.46 -7.32 8.66
CA ALA A 137 6.13 -7.27 8.04
C ALA A 137 5.45 -8.64 7.96
N GLY A 138 6.23 -9.72 7.75
CA GLY A 138 5.73 -11.10 7.79
C GLY A 138 5.07 -11.48 9.12
N GLY A 139 5.47 -10.86 10.23
CA GLY A 139 4.82 -11.02 11.53
C GLY A 139 3.54 -10.19 11.71
N MET A 140 3.23 -9.29 10.77
CA MET A 140 2.13 -8.32 10.83
C MET A 140 1.00 -8.60 9.80
N GLY A 141 1.13 -9.68 9.02
CA GLY A 141 0.07 -10.14 8.10
C GLY A 141 0.31 -9.89 6.60
N LEU A 142 1.50 -9.43 6.20
CA LEU A 142 1.94 -9.28 4.80
C LEU A 142 3.05 -10.25 4.41
#